data_AF-A0A814AJJ2-F1
#
_entry.id   AF-A0A814AJJ2-F1
#
_cell.length_a   1.000
_cell.length_b   1.000
_cell.length_c   1.000
_cell.angle_alpha   90.00
_cell.angle_beta   90.00
_cell.angle_gamma   90.00
#
_symmetry.space_group_name_H-M   'P 1'
#
loop_
_entity.id
_entity.type
_entity.pdbx_description
1 polymer ?
#
loop_
_entity_poly.entity_id
_entity_poly.type
_entity_poly.pdbx_seq_one_letter_code
_entity_poly.pdbx_strand_id
1 'polypeptide(L)'
;MQKVNNIPERLFLTRLSESYKCRAGDNVLLECYVRCQRIKSIAWYANGEPVDVRGVRIWHRYDPATGHCMLCIRSVLDCDSGSYHCEATSRDNVVETLEVKLTTDDRDKVWKKIPILNMAGRVMPGGAKKLMTSCPT
;
A
#
# COMPACT_ATOMS: atom_id res chain seq x y z
N MET A 1 -35.99 -11.21 -33.35
CA MET A 1 -35.67 -11.37 -31.93
C MET A 1 -34.16 -11.47 -31.79
N GLN A 2 -33.48 -10.36 -31.44
CA GLN A 2 -32.03 -10.40 -31.20
C GLN A 2 -31.77 -11.22 -29.94
N LYS A 3 -30.99 -12.30 -30.06
CA LYS A 3 -30.34 -12.92 -28.91
C LYS A 3 -29.40 -11.87 -28.33
N VAL A 4 -29.81 -11.22 -27.25
CA VAL A 4 -28.90 -10.49 -26.37
C VAL A 4 -27.99 -11.57 -25.79
N ASN A 5 -26.82 -11.74 -26.41
CA ASN A 5 -25.76 -12.58 -25.87
C ASN A 5 -25.29 -11.88 -24.58
N ASN A 6 -25.94 -12.24 -23.47
CA ASN A 6 -25.64 -11.73 -22.15
C ASN A 6 -24.36 -12.40 -21.66
N ILE A 7 -23.22 -11.96 -22.21
CA ILE A 7 -21.91 -12.24 -21.62
C ILE A 7 -21.90 -11.42 -20.32
N PRO A 8 -21.90 -12.04 -19.13
CA PRO A 8 -21.83 -11.26 -17.91
C PRO A 8 -20.60 -10.38 -17.98
N GLU A 9 -20.74 -9.08 -17.71
CA GLU A 9 -19.60 -8.18 -17.59
C GLU A 9 -18.66 -8.74 -16.52
N ARG A 10 -17.64 -9.46 -16.95
CA ARG A 10 -16.75 -10.19 -16.06
C ARG A 10 -15.91 -9.17 -15.31
N LEU A 11 -16.11 -9.10 -14.00
CA LEU A 11 -15.25 -8.32 -13.13
C LEU A 11 -13.83 -8.90 -13.18
N PHE A 12 -12.86 -8.05 -13.46
CA PHE A 12 -11.47 -8.46 -13.58
C PHE A 12 -10.54 -7.34 -13.15
N LEU A 13 -9.54 -7.68 -12.33
CA LEU A 13 -8.45 -6.80 -11.92
C LEU A 13 -7.17 -7.17 -12.68
N THR A 14 -6.38 -6.15 -13.05
CA THR A 14 -5.13 -6.36 -13.80
C THR A 14 -4.02 -5.44 -13.36
N ARG A 15 -2.78 -5.78 -13.78
CA ARG A 15 -1.57 -4.94 -13.74
C ARG A 15 -0.94 -4.70 -12.37
N LEU A 16 -1.43 -5.37 -11.34
CA LEU A 16 -0.72 -5.44 -10.07
C LEU A 16 0.30 -6.58 -10.13
N SER A 17 1.57 -6.27 -9.93
CA SER A 17 2.65 -7.27 -9.88
C SER A 17 2.55 -8.12 -8.62
N GLU A 18 3.01 -9.37 -8.66
CA GLU A 18 3.04 -10.25 -7.47
C GLU A 18 3.90 -9.71 -6.32
N SER A 19 4.95 -8.94 -6.65
CA SER A 19 5.81 -8.30 -5.65
C SER A 19 6.27 -6.92 -6.10
N TYR A 20 6.49 -6.06 -5.12
CA TYR A 20 7.03 -4.72 -5.27
C TYR A 20 8.12 -4.50 -4.22
N LYS A 21 9.32 -4.10 -4.65
CA LYS A 21 10.44 -3.80 -3.76
C LYS A 21 10.70 -2.30 -3.78
N CYS A 22 10.90 -1.71 -2.61
CA CYS A 22 11.15 -0.28 -2.45
C CYS A 22 12.16 -0.02 -1.33
N ARG A 23 12.61 1.23 -1.20
CA ARG A 23 13.44 1.67 -0.09
C ARG A 23 12.59 2.41 0.93
N ALA A 24 13.02 2.37 2.18
CA ALA A 24 12.40 3.20 3.19
C ALA A 24 12.58 4.69 2.85
N GLY A 25 11.51 5.46 2.96
CA GLY A 25 11.43 6.86 2.53
C GLY A 25 10.90 7.06 1.10
N ASP A 26 10.83 6.01 0.28
CA ASP A 26 10.24 6.11 -1.07
C ASP A 26 8.74 6.41 -1.01
N ASN A 27 8.21 6.91 -2.12
CA ASN A 27 6.77 6.97 -2.35
C ASN A 27 6.38 5.83 -3.29
N VAL A 28 5.54 4.92 -2.80
CA VAL A 28 5.07 3.76 -3.55
C VAL A 28 3.68 4.03 -4.09
N LEU A 29 3.47 3.63 -5.34
CA LEU A 29 2.17 3.64 -6.01
C LEU A 29 1.87 2.22 -6.49
N LEU A 30 0.85 1.61 -5.89
CA LEU A 30 0.33 0.31 -6.29
C LEU A 30 -0.89 0.56 -7.18
N GLU A 31 -0.81 0.09 -8.43
CA GLU A 31 -1.80 0.39 -9.46
C GLU A 31 -2.42 -0.91 -9.99
N CYS A 32 -3.74 -0.90 -10.12
CA CYS A 32 -4.46 -1.92 -10.84
C CYS A 32 -5.61 -1.31 -11.64
N TYR A 33 -6.19 -2.11 -12.54
CA TYR A 33 -7.29 -1.66 -13.39
C TYR A 33 -8.45 -2.64 -13.30
N VAL A 34 -9.64 -2.09 -13.05
CA VAL A 34 -10.88 -2.85 -13.02
C VAL A 34 -11.60 -2.76 -14.36
N ARG A 35 -12.02 -3.92 -14.88
CA ARG A 35 -12.86 -4.02 -16.09
C ARG A 35 -14.25 -4.49 -15.71
N CYS A 36 -15.17 -3.56 -15.46
CA CYS A 36 -16.61 -3.80 -15.27
C CYS A 36 -17.32 -2.43 -15.25
N GLN A 37 -18.50 -2.30 -15.87
CA GLN A 37 -19.24 -1.03 -15.86
C GLN A 37 -20.09 -0.87 -14.60
N ARG A 38 -20.39 -1.96 -13.90
CA ARG A 38 -21.25 -1.98 -12.69
C ARG A 38 -20.44 -2.18 -11.41
N ILE A 39 -19.43 -1.35 -11.16
CA ILE A 39 -18.69 -1.34 -9.88
C ILE A 39 -19.58 -0.78 -8.76
N LYS A 40 -19.58 -1.49 -7.63
CA LYS A 40 -20.22 -1.10 -6.37
C LYS A 40 -19.20 -0.45 -5.44
N SER A 41 -18.04 -1.09 -5.26
CA SER A 41 -16.98 -0.61 -4.37
C SER A 41 -15.60 -1.09 -4.83
N ILE A 42 -14.58 -0.30 -4.51
CA ILE A 42 -13.17 -0.66 -4.56
C ILE A 42 -12.60 -0.43 -3.16
N ALA A 43 -11.95 -1.45 -2.60
CA ALA A 43 -11.31 -1.40 -1.31
C ALA A 43 -9.86 -1.89 -1.41
N TRP A 44 -9.01 -1.38 -0.53
CA TRP A 44 -7.64 -1.84 -0.37
C TRP A 44 -7.45 -2.37 1.03
N TYR A 45 -6.67 -3.44 1.13
CA TYR A 45 -6.34 -4.09 2.39
C TYR A 45 -4.83 -4.22 2.52
N ALA A 46 -4.32 -4.08 3.74
CA ALA A 46 -2.94 -4.30 4.13
C ALA A 46 -2.92 -5.38 5.22
N ASN A 47 -2.24 -6.49 4.94
CA ASN A 47 -2.13 -7.65 5.83
C ASN A 47 -3.49 -8.17 6.31
N GLY A 48 -4.50 -8.13 5.44
CA GLY A 48 -5.87 -8.58 5.73
C GLY A 48 -6.77 -7.52 6.37
N GLU A 49 -6.22 -6.40 6.83
CA GLU A 49 -6.99 -5.30 7.42
C GLU A 49 -7.31 -4.22 6.38
N PRO A 50 -8.50 -3.60 6.39
CA PRO A 50 -8.81 -2.48 5.52
C PRO A 50 -7.76 -1.37 5.70
N VAL A 51 -7.26 -0.84 4.59
CA VAL A 51 -6.32 0.29 4.63
C VAL A 51 -7.04 1.49 5.22
N ASP A 52 -6.62 1.90 6.41
CA ASP A 52 -7.15 3.09 7.06
C ASP A 52 -6.59 4.35 6.36
N VAL A 53 -7.44 5.00 5.56
CA VAL A 53 -7.14 6.27 4.88
C VAL A 53 -7.19 7.49 5.79
N ARG A 54 -7.32 7.32 7.11
CA ARG A 54 -7.35 8.45 8.07
C ARG A 54 -6.01 9.20 8.19
N GLY A 55 -4.95 8.75 7.52
CA GLY A 55 -3.63 9.39 7.50
C GLY A 55 -3.31 10.15 6.20
N VAL A 56 -2.42 11.15 6.29
CA VAL A 56 -1.89 11.88 5.11
C VAL A 56 -0.92 11.01 4.27
N ARG A 57 -0.40 9.93 4.87
CA ARG A 57 0.68 9.12 4.32
C ARG A 57 0.19 8.02 3.39
N ILE A 58 -0.93 7.37 3.72
CA ILE A 58 -1.50 6.28 2.94
C ILE A 58 -2.89 6.71 2.48
N TRP A 59 -3.15 6.65 1.18
CA TRP A 59 -4.44 7.00 0.60
C TRP A 59 -4.66 6.22 -0.69
N HIS A 60 -5.92 5.99 -1.06
CA HIS A 60 -6.29 5.36 -2.32
C HIS A 60 -7.25 6.22 -3.13
N ARG A 61 -7.30 6.00 -4.44
CA ARG A 61 -8.27 6.62 -5.35
C ARG A 61 -8.75 5.59 -6.37
N TYR A 62 -9.95 5.83 -6.86
CA TYR A 62 -10.56 5.09 -7.95
C TYR A 62 -11.13 6.09 -8.96
N ASP A 63 -10.79 5.89 -10.24
CA ASP A 63 -11.37 6.62 -11.37
C ASP A 63 -12.36 5.71 -12.12
N PRO A 64 -13.69 5.96 -11.99
CA PRO A 64 -14.71 5.17 -12.68
C PRO A 64 -14.67 5.27 -14.20
N ALA A 65 -14.12 6.35 -14.78
CA ALA A 65 -14.10 6.54 -16.23
C ALA A 65 -13.03 5.66 -16.90
N THR A 66 -11.90 5.47 -16.24
CA THR A 66 -10.77 4.69 -16.77
C THR A 66 -10.67 3.30 -16.14
N GLY A 67 -11.37 3.06 -15.03
CA GLY A 67 -11.22 1.85 -14.22
C GLY A 67 -9.91 1.81 -13.43
N HIS A 68 -9.20 2.93 -13.31
CA HIS A 68 -7.90 2.98 -12.64
C HIS A 68 -8.07 3.01 -11.13
N CYS A 69 -7.46 2.05 -10.43
CA CYS A 69 -7.43 1.93 -8.99
C CYS A 69 -5.99 2.13 -8.51
N MET A 70 -5.78 3.02 -7.56
CA MET A 70 -4.45 3.30 -7.02
C MET A 70 -4.44 3.34 -5.50
N LEU A 71 -3.39 2.78 -4.91
CA LEU A 71 -3.02 2.95 -3.50
C LEU A 71 -1.65 3.61 -3.45
N CYS A 72 -1.55 4.74 -2.78
CA CYS A 72 -0.32 5.48 -2.57
C CYS A 72 0.13 5.35 -1.12
N ILE A 73 1.40 5.00 -0.93
CA ILE A 73 2.07 4.94 0.37
C ILE A 73 3.26 5.91 0.30
N ARG A 74 3.16 7.05 0.98
CA ARG A 74 4.23 8.05 1.01
C ARG A 74 5.26 7.70 2.09
N SER A 75 6.51 8.06 1.86
CA SER A 75 7.59 7.90 2.84
C SER A 75 7.53 6.54 3.55
N VAL A 76 7.66 5.48 2.77
CA VAL A 76 7.53 4.10 3.24
C VAL A 76 8.40 3.83 4.46
N LEU A 77 7.84 3.15 5.45
CA LEU A 77 8.51 2.69 6.67
C LEU A 77 8.65 1.16 6.62
N ASP A 78 9.52 0.62 7.46
CA ASP A 78 9.74 -0.84 7.46
C ASP A 78 8.47 -1.65 7.81
N CYS A 79 7.60 -1.13 8.69
CA CYS A 79 6.34 -1.78 9.02
C CYS A 79 5.26 -1.69 7.93
N ASP A 80 5.51 -0.95 6.85
CA ASP A 80 4.61 -0.98 5.69
C ASP A 80 4.84 -2.20 4.81
N SER A 81 5.96 -2.91 4.99
CA SER A 81 6.17 -4.18 4.31
C SER A 81 5.05 -5.14 4.68
N GLY A 82 4.52 -5.85 3.68
CA GLY A 82 3.35 -6.69 3.88
C GLY A 82 2.71 -7.15 2.58
N SER A 83 1.62 -7.88 2.73
CA SER A 83 0.71 -8.20 1.64
C SER A 83 -0.34 -7.12 1.50
N TYR A 84 -0.50 -6.58 0.30
CA TYR A 84 -1.57 -5.66 -0.04
C TYR A 84 -2.44 -6.29 -1.09
N HIS A 85 -3.76 -6.11 -1.00
CA HIS A 85 -4.63 -6.48 -2.09
C HIS A 85 -5.68 -5.42 -2.36
N CYS A 86 -6.02 -5.29 -3.64
CA CYS A 86 -7.18 -4.56 -4.09
C CYS A 86 -8.34 -5.54 -4.20
N GLU A 87 -9.49 -5.15 -3.68
CA GLU A 87 -10.76 -5.85 -3.81
C GLU A 87 -11.72 -4.97 -4.61
N ALA A 88 -12.27 -5.52 -5.67
CA ALA A 88 -13.36 -4.92 -6.41
C ALA A 88 -14.64 -5.71 -6.17
N THR A 89 -15.76 -5.00 -5.96
CA THR A 89 -17.08 -5.61 -5.83
C THR A 89 -18.00 -5.04 -6.90
N SER A 90 -18.67 -5.91 -7.67
CA SER A 90 -19.70 -5.51 -8.62
C SER A 90 -21.06 -5.29 -7.93
N ARG A 91 -22.01 -4.65 -8.62
CA ARG A 91 -23.39 -4.50 -8.13
C ARG A 91 -24.14 -5.82 -7.97
N ASP A 92 -23.69 -6.86 -8.67
CA ASP A 92 -24.22 -8.22 -8.56
C ASP A 92 -23.52 -9.02 -7.44
N ASN A 93 -22.72 -8.33 -6.60
CA ASN A 93 -21.93 -8.85 -5.48
C ASN A 93 -20.87 -9.89 -5.89
N VAL A 94 -20.39 -9.84 -7.13
CA VAL A 94 -19.19 -10.57 -7.55
C VAL A 94 -17.97 -9.84 -7.02
N VAL A 95 -17.04 -10.57 -6.41
CA VAL A 95 -15.81 -10.04 -5.83
C VAL A 95 -14.62 -10.55 -6.63
N GLU A 96 -13.69 -9.67 -6.95
CA GLU A 96 -12.41 -9.99 -7.57
C GLU A 96 -11.30 -9.34 -6.74
N THR A 97 -10.22 -10.08 -6.49
CA THR A 97 -9.08 -9.59 -5.71
C THR A 97 -7.77 -9.74 -6.48
N LEU A 98 -6.83 -8.83 -6.22
CA LEU A 98 -5.48 -8.92 -6.76
C LEU A 98 -4.47 -8.50 -5.69
N GLU A 99 -3.50 -9.36 -5.43
CA GLU A 99 -2.53 -9.24 -4.32
C GLU A 99 -1.13 -8.87 -4.82
N VAL A 100 -0.42 -8.08 -4.01
CA VAL A 100 0.99 -7.72 -4.17
C VAL A 100 1.71 -7.76 -2.83
N LYS A 101 2.92 -8.33 -2.83
CA LYS A 101 3.82 -8.27 -1.68
C LYS A 101 4.73 -7.06 -1.77
N LEU A 102 4.54 -6.08 -0.87
CA LEU A 102 5.44 -4.94 -0.70
C LEU A 102 6.58 -5.33 0.25
N THR A 103 7.83 -5.11 -0.17
CA THR A 103 9.03 -5.34 0.66
C THR A 103 9.93 -4.12 0.66
N THR A 104 10.30 -3.64 1.84
CA THR A 104 11.34 -2.62 2.01
C THR A 104 12.73 -3.27 2.04
N ASP A 105 13.70 -2.68 1.33
CA ASP A 105 15.09 -3.13 1.38
C ASP A 105 15.77 -2.62 2.66
N ASP A 106 16.31 -3.56 3.44
CA ASP A 106 17.01 -3.32 4.71
C ASP A 106 18.36 -2.61 4.50
N ARG A 107 18.98 -2.78 3.32
CA ARG A 107 20.34 -2.28 3.06
C ARG A 107 20.46 -0.76 3.10
N ASP A 108 19.35 -0.04 2.94
CA ASP A 108 19.30 1.42 2.91
C ASP A 108 18.80 2.04 4.24
N LYS A 109 18.77 1.26 5.33
CA LYS A 109 18.39 1.76 6.66
C LYS A 109 19.25 2.95 7.11
N VAL A 110 18.61 4.10 7.35
CA VAL A 110 19.28 5.33 7.77
C VAL A 110 19.38 5.41 9.30
N TRP A 111 20.59 5.30 9.84
CA TRP A 111 20.85 5.41 11.27
C TRP A 111 21.38 6.80 11.62
N LYS A 112 20.73 7.52 12.53
CA LYS A 112 21.30 8.72 13.15
C LYS A 112 21.96 8.38 14.48
N LYS A 113 23.17 8.90 14.68
CA LYS A 113 23.87 8.82 15.96
C LYS A 113 23.22 9.82 16.93
N ILE A 114 22.81 9.34 18.09
CA ILE A 114 22.19 10.12 19.15
C ILE A 114 23.21 10.31 20.28
N PRO A 115 23.47 11.56 20.71
CA PRO A 115 24.27 11.82 21.90
C PRO A 115 23.58 11.25 23.14
N ILE A 116 24.32 10.48 23.94
CA ILE A 116 23.86 10.05 25.27
C ILE A 116 24.36 11.07 26.28
N LEU A 117 23.46 11.68 27.05
CA LEU A 117 23.83 12.62 28.11
C LEU A 117 23.87 11.90 29.46
N ASN A 118 24.85 12.22 30.31
CA ASN A 118 24.81 11.81 31.72
C ASN A 118 23.93 12.75 32.56
N MET A 119 23.78 12.45 33.86
CA MET A 119 23.02 13.29 34.79
C MET A 119 23.57 14.72 34.93
N ALA A 120 24.83 14.95 34.54
CA ALA A 120 25.45 16.27 34.50
C ALA A 120 25.32 16.98 33.13
N GLY A 121 24.53 16.43 32.20
CA GLY A 121 24.31 17.00 30.86
C GLY A 121 25.51 16.90 29.91
N ARG A 122 26.51 16.06 30.21
CA ARG A 122 27.69 15.86 29.35
C ARG A 122 27.49 14.67 28.42
N VAL A 123 27.94 14.80 27.17
CA VAL A 123 27.90 13.73 26.16
C VAL A 123 28.85 12.60 26.58
N MET A 124 28.32 11.39 26.69
CA MET A 124 29.07 10.18 27.01
C MET A 124 29.71 9.57 25.75
N PRO A 125 30.92 9.00 25.86
CA PRO A 125 31.51 8.20 24.78
C PRO A 125 30.65 6.94 24.54
N GLY A 126 30.44 6.58 23.26
CA GLY A 126 29.62 5.41 22.88
C GLY A 126 28.15 5.69 22.53
N GLY A 127 27.86 6.88 21.96
CA GLY A 127 26.50 7.31 21.61
C GLY A 127 25.61 6.25 20.93
N ALA A 128 24.30 6.32 21.20
CA ALA A 128 23.31 5.40 20.67
C ALA A 128 23.09 5.60 19.17
N LYS A 129 22.56 4.59 18.48
CA LYS A 129 22.06 4.72 17.11
C LYS A 129 20.55 4.59 17.12
N LYS A 130 19.85 5.46 16.38
CA LYS A 130 18.41 5.36 16.14
C LYS A 130 18.15 5.23 14.65
N LEU A 131 17.33 4.24 14.29
CA LEU A 131 16.85 4.08 12.92
C LEU A 131 15.84 5.19 12.63
N MET A 132 16.05 5.94 11.54
CA MET A 132 15.17 7.06 11.16
C MET A 132 13.92 6.61 10.43
N THR A 133 13.96 5.42 9.85
CA THR A 133 12.88 4.80 9.07
C THR A 133 12.08 3.77 9.85
N SER A 134 12.33 3.67 11.17
CA SER A 134 11.56 2.80 12.06
C SER A 134 10.18 3.37 12.31
N CYS A 135 9.20 2.49 12.50
CA CYS A 135 7.86 2.92 12.82
C CYS A 135 7.78 3.61 14.19
N PRO A 136 6.91 4.62 14.34
CA PRO A 136 6.68 5.23 15.64
C PRO A 136 6.14 4.16 16.60
N THR A 137 6.83 3.97 17.72
CA THR A 137 6.33 3.27 18.91
C THR A 137 5.23 4.07 19.59
#